data_AF-A0A975QKY2-F1
#
_entry.id   AF-A0A975QKY2-F1
#
_cell.length_a   1.000
_cell.length_b   1.000
_cell.length_c   1.000
_cell.angle_alpha   90.00
_cell.angle_beta   90.00
_cell.angle_gamma   90.00
#
_symmetry.space_group_name_H-M   'P 1'
#
loop_
_entity.id
_entity.type
_entity.pdbx_description
1 polymer ?
#
loop_
_entity_poly.entity_id
_entity_poly.type
_entity_poly.pdbx_seq_one_letter_code
_entity_poly.pdbx_strand_id
1 'polypeptide(L)'
;MRTGSDMLLRSTLDGVPPVETFQDVIEVATRNKEANHVILTGEGSDGKNYPVHENHEHLTPARMVENLYTIPWPDEGEAVRGLTDWISADADSDSQEDRDRAGRSASALIEILTTTENEDGDNPFLDTAVGGRDYQPSVAEINPEVLKSLASVYGAYLDDISIDANERGYRAAAGGDDDQDDLHLFHRGGEMALHLPQEEHEKFLQLLLSNEEYSAPIVSLVEHQERRILNAHLDKDTLGDKVGGAGAADLRSAMSNALIAEYMDRHDDVETAREKANQMVQTGYNIVIASTVQSAGSKATPAGIAVETLLRLMEQPVKDYYDDKYEESIGFTYIKDMDEHLLNNPSNIRDHANLQVLQSMWDRGMVDEETLEDKGLLIRHGDERRLPTSTVEWDSAATGYVSRVDTLINEIDPELGDRAATYIQHFQERYEQGAAPEWGGKKKH
;
A
#
# COMPACT_ATOMS: atom_id res chain seq x y z
N MET A 1 -11.53 -20.93 25.85
CA MET A 1 -11.06 -20.50 24.51
C MET A 1 -9.61 -20.92 24.38
N ARG A 2 -9.19 -21.42 23.21
CA ARG A 2 -7.83 -21.90 22.96
C ARG A 2 -7.19 -20.97 21.93
N THR A 3 -6.15 -20.24 22.31
CA THR A 3 -5.39 -19.33 21.46
C THR A 3 -4.18 -20.07 20.86
N GLY A 4 -3.54 -19.52 19.81
CA GLY A 4 -2.33 -20.09 19.19
C GLY A 4 -1.17 -20.32 20.18
N SER A 5 -1.14 -19.54 21.27
CA SER A 5 -0.22 -19.71 22.40
C SER A 5 -0.36 -21.09 23.09
N ASP A 6 -1.58 -21.65 23.11
CA ASP A 6 -1.88 -22.97 23.69
C ASP A 6 -1.36 -24.13 22.80
N MET A 7 -1.04 -23.87 21.53
CA MET A 7 -0.44 -24.84 20.60
C MET A 7 1.08 -24.93 20.79
N LEU A 8 1.75 -23.77 20.92
CA LEU A 8 3.19 -23.69 21.21
C LEU A 8 3.53 -24.26 22.60
N LEU A 9 2.73 -23.94 23.62
CA LEU A 9 2.89 -24.47 24.99
C LEU A 9 2.63 -25.98 25.11
N ARG A 10 1.96 -26.60 24.13
CA ARG A 10 1.69 -28.05 24.10
C ARG A 10 2.66 -28.86 23.27
N SER A 11 3.57 -28.25 22.51
CA SER A 11 4.68 -28.97 21.87
C SER A 11 5.59 -29.68 22.88
N THR A 12 5.53 -29.29 24.17
CA THR A 12 6.19 -29.96 25.29
C THR A 12 5.33 -31.03 26.00
N LEU A 13 4.09 -31.27 25.56
CA LEU A 13 3.22 -32.34 26.08
C LEU A 13 3.29 -33.55 25.15
N ASP A 14 3.60 -34.73 25.73
CA ASP A 14 3.78 -36.00 25.01
C ASP A 14 2.67 -36.25 23.96
N GLY A 15 3.04 -36.23 22.68
CA GLY A 15 2.21 -36.72 21.57
C GLY A 15 1.67 -35.67 20.57
N VAL A 16 1.90 -34.37 20.78
CA VAL A 16 1.66 -33.35 19.75
C VAL A 16 2.92 -33.22 18.89
N PRO A 17 2.84 -33.40 17.55
CA PRO A 17 4.00 -33.19 16.68
C PRO A 17 4.55 -31.77 16.86
N PRO A 18 5.88 -31.58 16.79
CA PRO A 18 6.48 -30.25 16.84
C PRO A 18 6.00 -29.43 15.63
N VAL A 19 6.00 -28.09 15.74
CA VAL A 19 5.42 -27.18 14.73
C VAL A 19 6.07 -27.40 13.35
N GLU A 20 7.32 -27.81 13.34
CA GLU A 20 8.10 -28.17 12.16
C GLU A 20 7.51 -29.34 11.37
N THR A 21 6.85 -30.29 12.06
CA THR A 21 6.14 -31.38 11.37
C THR A 21 4.86 -30.90 10.69
N PHE A 22 4.26 -29.81 11.18
CA PHE A 22 3.10 -29.20 10.53
C PHE A 22 3.50 -28.31 9.35
N GLN A 23 4.69 -27.73 9.35
CA GLN A 23 5.22 -26.93 8.23
C GLN A 23 5.21 -27.72 6.92
N ASP A 24 5.84 -28.90 6.88
CA ASP A 24 5.89 -29.74 5.67
C ASP A 24 4.49 -30.09 5.13
N VAL A 25 3.55 -30.39 6.03
CA VAL A 25 2.18 -30.76 5.66
C VAL A 25 1.43 -29.55 5.08
N ILE A 26 1.59 -28.40 5.71
CA ILE A 26 0.96 -27.15 5.28
C ILE A 26 1.55 -26.71 3.94
N GLU A 27 2.87 -26.71 3.78
CA GLU A 27 3.54 -26.34 2.54
C GLU A 27 3.04 -27.19 1.36
N VAL A 28 2.82 -28.49 1.56
CA VAL A 28 2.24 -29.35 0.53
C VAL A 28 0.76 -29.05 0.30
N ALA A 29 -0.01 -28.80 1.37
CA ALA A 29 -1.43 -28.52 1.29
C ALA A 29 -1.71 -27.19 0.55
N THR A 30 -0.91 -26.16 0.81
CA THR A 30 -1.04 -24.82 0.24
C THR A 30 -0.65 -24.74 -1.24
N ARG A 31 -0.16 -25.82 -1.86
CA ARG A 31 0.08 -25.88 -3.32
C ARG A 31 -1.20 -25.98 -4.15
N ASN A 32 -2.33 -26.33 -3.53
CA ASN A 32 -3.60 -26.47 -4.24
C ASN A 32 -4.41 -25.16 -4.19
N LYS A 33 -4.30 -24.36 -5.26
CA LYS A 33 -4.98 -23.06 -5.41
C LYS A 33 -6.50 -23.15 -5.21
N GLU A 34 -7.14 -24.21 -5.69
CA GLU A 34 -8.58 -24.41 -5.55
C GLU A 34 -8.96 -24.68 -4.08
N ALA A 35 -8.19 -25.51 -3.39
CA ALA A 35 -8.41 -25.74 -1.97
C ALA A 35 -8.17 -24.46 -1.15
N ASN A 36 -7.14 -23.68 -1.49
CA ASN A 36 -6.86 -22.40 -0.87
C ASN A 36 -8.00 -21.40 -1.11
N HIS A 37 -8.53 -21.33 -2.33
CA HIS A 37 -9.69 -20.52 -2.66
C HIS A 37 -10.86 -20.86 -1.74
N VAL A 38 -11.22 -22.15 -1.62
CA VAL A 38 -12.28 -22.61 -0.71
C VAL A 38 -11.99 -22.25 0.74
N ILE A 39 -10.75 -22.36 1.20
CA ILE A 39 -10.36 -21.98 2.57
C ILE A 39 -10.59 -20.49 2.81
N LEU A 40 -10.30 -19.64 1.82
CA LEU A 40 -10.41 -18.18 1.94
C LEU A 40 -11.85 -17.68 1.78
N THR A 41 -12.61 -18.23 0.84
CA THR A 41 -13.94 -17.71 0.45
C THR A 41 -15.08 -18.52 1.06
N GLY A 42 -14.82 -19.78 1.43
CA GLY A 42 -15.89 -20.75 1.66
C GLY A 42 -16.62 -21.14 0.38
N GLU A 43 -16.15 -20.78 -0.82
CA GLU A 43 -16.82 -21.10 -2.10
C GLU A 43 -15.99 -22.11 -2.89
N GLY A 44 -16.63 -23.17 -3.39
CA GLY A 44 -16.01 -24.12 -4.33
C GLY A 44 -16.22 -23.72 -5.78
N SER A 45 -15.32 -24.14 -6.67
CA SER A 45 -15.44 -24.04 -8.13
C SER A 45 -16.71 -24.65 -8.70
N ASP A 46 -17.36 -25.57 -7.98
CA ASP A 46 -18.65 -26.14 -8.37
C ASP A 46 -19.86 -25.26 -7.99
N GLY A 47 -19.60 -24.05 -7.47
CA GLY A 47 -20.60 -23.10 -7.02
C GLY A 47 -21.26 -23.47 -5.69
N LYS A 48 -20.77 -24.50 -4.99
CA LYS A 48 -21.24 -24.83 -3.65
C LYS A 48 -20.54 -23.97 -2.60
N ASN A 49 -21.30 -23.65 -1.56
CA ASN A 49 -20.80 -22.94 -0.40
C ASN A 49 -20.44 -23.94 0.70
N TYR A 50 -19.21 -23.82 1.19
CA TYR A 50 -18.54 -24.53 2.26
C TYR A 50 -18.17 -23.52 3.37
N PRO A 51 -19.16 -22.85 3.99
CA PRO A 51 -18.88 -21.77 4.94
C PRO A 51 -18.19 -22.27 6.22
N VAL A 52 -18.34 -23.58 6.49
CA VAL A 52 -17.70 -24.33 7.57
C VAL A 52 -17.50 -25.78 7.15
N HIS A 53 -16.59 -26.47 7.81
CA HIS A 53 -16.45 -27.91 7.65
C HIS A 53 -17.56 -28.67 8.42
N GLU A 54 -18.20 -29.66 7.80
CA GLU A 54 -19.37 -30.38 8.39
C GLU A 54 -19.10 -31.00 9.77
N ASN A 55 -17.88 -31.52 10.00
CA ASN A 55 -17.50 -32.09 11.31
C ASN A 55 -16.78 -31.09 12.23
N HIS A 56 -16.54 -29.86 11.76
CA HIS A 56 -15.82 -28.81 12.47
C HIS A 56 -16.47 -27.46 12.20
N GLU A 57 -17.72 -27.29 12.64
CA GLU A 57 -18.55 -26.08 12.41
C GLU A 57 -17.92 -24.78 12.92
N HIS A 58 -16.91 -24.86 13.78
CA HIS A 58 -16.18 -23.70 14.30
C HIS A 58 -15.00 -23.27 13.40
N LEU A 59 -14.66 -24.05 12.37
CA LEU A 59 -13.62 -23.70 11.39
C LEU A 59 -14.26 -22.98 10.20
N THR A 60 -14.49 -21.68 10.38
CA THR A 60 -14.82 -20.74 9.30
C THR A 60 -13.55 -20.34 8.52
N PRO A 61 -13.67 -19.76 7.31
CA PRO A 61 -12.55 -19.14 6.61
C PRO A 61 -11.70 -18.23 7.49
N ALA A 62 -12.35 -17.28 8.18
CA ALA A 62 -11.68 -16.37 9.11
C ALA A 62 -10.89 -17.10 10.20
N ARG A 63 -11.48 -18.14 10.80
CA ARG A 63 -10.82 -18.92 11.85
C ARG A 63 -9.67 -19.76 11.32
N MET A 64 -9.75 -20.25 10.08
CA MET A 64 -8.64 -20.97 9.43
C MET A 64 -7.45 -20.04 9.19
N VAL A 65 -7.70 -18.86 8.60
CA VAL A 65 -6.65 -17.86 8.36
C VAL A 65 -6.04 -17.38 9.68
N GLU A 66 -6.86 -17.06 10.70
CA GLU A 66 -6.38 -16.68 12.03
C GLU A 66 -5.45 -17.77 12.61
N ASN A 67 -5.88 -19.04 12.60
CA ASN A 67 -5.09 -20.13 13.15
C ASN A 67 -3.79 -20.39 12.37
N LEU A 68 -3.71 -20.05 11.08
CA LEU A 68 -2.51 -20.22 10.27
C LEU A 68 -1.56 -19.03 10.40
N TYR A 69 -2.06 -17.79 10.37
CA TYR A 69 -1.22 -16.59 10.28
C TYR A 69 -0.78 -16.03 11.63
N THR A 70 -1.49 -16.34 12.73
CA THR A 70 -1.13 -15.85 14.08
C THR A 70 -0.12 -16.74 14.81
N ILE A 71 0.31 -17.84 14.20
CA ILE A 71 1.38 -18.71 14.74
C ILE A 71 2.73 -18.13 14.27
N PRO A 72 3.72 -17.90 15.16
CA PRO A 72 5.06 -17.51 14.77
C PRO A 72 5.80 -18.74 14.23
N TRP A 73 5.80 -18.90 12.90
CA TRP A 73 6.38 -20.09 12.28
C TRP A 73 7.91 -20.03 12.29
N PRO A 74 8.62 -21.16 12.52
CA PRO A 74 10.09 -21.19 12.48
C PRO A 74 10.71 -20.78 11.13
N ASP A 75 9.96 -20.89 10.04
CA ASP A 75 10.34 -20.50 8.68
C ASP A 75 9.79 -19.12 8.30
N GLU A 76 9.48 -18.27 9.29
CA GLU A 76 9.01 -16.89 9.08
C GLU A 76 7.69 -16.80 8.28
N GLY A 77 6.97 -17.92 8.17
CA GLY A 77 5.70 -18.04 7.46
C GLY A 77 5.81 -18.62 6.05
N GLU A 78 6.99 -19.06 5.60
CA GLU A 78 7.21 -19.60 4.25
C GLU A 78 6.23 -20.73 3.89
N ALA A 79 5.99 -21.69 4.79
CA ALA A 79 5.05 -22.78 4.53
C ALA A 79 3.59 -22.30 4.38
N VAL A 80 3.18 -21.30 5.17
CA VAL A 80 1.78 -20.82 5.22
C VAL A 80 1.48 -19.79 4.14
N ARG A 81 2.46 -19.01 3.66
CA ARG A 81 2.23 -17.97 2.62
C ARG A 81 1.68 -18.54 1.31
N GLY A 82 1.93 -19.82 1.03
CA GLY A 82 1.35 -20.52 -0.11
C GLY A 82 -0.18 -20.47 -0.16
N LEU A 83 -0.87 -20.22 0.96
CA LEU A 83 -2.31 -19.99 1.00
C LEU A 83 -2.74 -18.81 0.12
N THR A 84 -1.90 -17.77 0.00
CA THR A 84 -2.22 -16.51 -0.69
C THR A 84 -1.28 -16.16 -1.85
N ASP A 85 -0.09 -16.76 -1.94
CA ASP A 85 0.92 -16.42 -2.97
C ASP A 85 0.42 -16.51 -4.41
N TRP A 86 -0.49 -17.44 -4.67
CA TRP A 86 -1.02 -17.65 -6.02
C TRP A 86 -1.97 -16.55 -6.49
N ILE A 87 -2.51 -15.74 -5.58
CA ILE A 87 -3.54 -14.74 -5.89
C ILE A 87 -3.00 -13.67 -6.82
N SER A 88 -1.81 -13.11 -6.54
CA SER A 88 -1.21 -12.07 -7.39
C SER A 88 -0.85 -12.61 -8.78
N ALA A 89 -0.35 -13.84 -8.87
CA ALA A 89 -0.03 -14.49 -10.13
C ALA A 89 -1.27 -14.77 -11.00
N ASP A 90 -2.39 -15.14 -10.38
CA ASP A 90 -3.63 -15.45 -11.10
C ASP A 90 -4.43 -14.16 -11.46
N ALA A 91 -4.21 -13.04 -10.77
CA ALA A 91 -4.84 -11.75 -11.05
C ALA A 91 -4.55 -11.25 -12.49
N ASP A 92 -3.35 -11.50 -12.99
CA ASP A 92 -2.90 -11.17 -14.34
C ASP A 92 -3.00 -12.35 -15.33
N SER A 93 -3.63 -13.47 -14.95
CA SER A 93 -3.76 -14.64 -15.82
C SER A 93 -4.55 -14.30 -17.09
N ASP A 94 -4.23 -14.93 -18.23
CA ASP A 94 -5.04 -14.84 -19.45
C ASP A 94 -6.44 -15.47 -19.28
N SER A 95 -6.59 -16.39 -18.31
CA SER A 95 -7.84 -17.09 -18.01
C SER A 95 -8.77 -16.24 -17.14
N GLN A 96 -9.98 -15.95 -17.62
CA GLN A 96 -11.00 -15.25 -16.82
C GLN A 96 -11.34 -16.00 -15.53
N GLU A 97 -11.37 -17.34 -15.57
CA GLU A 97 -11.68 -18.16 -14.40
C GLU A 97 -10.60 -18.00 -13.31
N ASP A 98 -9.33 -17.90 -13.70
CA ASP A 98 -8.24 -17.69 -12.75
C ASP A 98 -8.29 -16.29 -12.15
N ARG A 99 -8.54 -15.26 -12.99
CA ARG A 99 -8.71 -13.87 -12.52
C ARG A 99 -9.89 -13.74 -11.55
N ASP A 100 -11.04 -14.35 -11.87
CA ASP A 100 -12.22 -14.33 -11.02
C ASP A 100 -11.97 -15.03 -9.67
N ARG A 101 -11.27 -16.17 -9.70
CA ARG A 101 -10.89 -16.91 -8.49
C ARG A 101 -9.95 -16.08 -7.61
N ALA A 102 -8.93 -15.46 -8.22
CA ALA A 102 -7.99 -14.59 -7.55
C ALA A 102 -8.69 -13.37 -6.92
N GLY A 103 -9.55 -12.69 -7.67
CA GLY A 103 -10.23 -11.47 -7.23
C GLY A 103 -11.17 -11.73 -6.04
N ARG A 104 -11.95 -12.81 -6.11
CA ARG A 104 -12.79 -13.24 -4.98
C ARG A 104 -11.97 -13.63 -3.76
N SER A 105 -10.87 -14.36 -3.95
CA SER A 105 -9.96 -14.72 -2.86
C SER A 105 -9.28 -13.50 -2.24
N ALA A 106 -8.85 -12.52 -3.03
CA ALA A 106 -8.29 -11.26 -2.54
C ALA A 106 -9.33 -10.49 -1.71
N SER A 107 -10.55 -10.36 -2.22
CA SER A 107 -11.65 -9.69 -1.51
C SER A 107 -11.98 -10.36 -0.17
N ALA A 108 -12.04 -11.70 -0.13
CA ALA A 108 -12.34 -12.44 1.10
C ALA A 108 -11.15 -12.44 2.07
N LEU A 109 -9.92 -12.49 1.56
CA LEU A 109 -8.71 -12.38 2.38
C LEU A 109 -8.67 -11.03 3.09
N ILE A 110 -8.86 -9.93 2.36
CA ILE A 110 -8.84 -8.58 2.93
C ILE A 110 -9.99 -8.41 3.93
N GLU A 111 -11.19 -8.96 3.63
CA GLU A 111 -12.30 -9.03 4.60
C GLU A 111 -11.84 -9.62 5.93
N ILE A 112 -11.28 -10.83 5.86
CA ILE A 112 -10.87 -11.60 7.03
C ILE A 112 -9.83 -10.80 7.82
N LEU A 113 -8.81 -10.28 7.15
CA LEU A 113 -7.70 -9.56 7.79
C LEU A 113 -8.12 -8.23 8.44
N THR A 114 -9.20 -7.60 7.98
CA THR A 114 -9.59 -6.25 8.41
C THR A 114 -10.82 -6.22 9.32
N THR A 115 -11.66 -7.26 9.27
CA THR A 115 -12.95 -7.30 9.99
C THR A 115 -13.01 -8.36 11.09
N THR A 116 -12.05 -9.29 11.15
CA THR A 116 -12.03 -10.29 12.22
C THR A 116 -11.66 -9.61 13.53
N GLU A 117 -12.53 -9.79 14.53
CA GLU A 117 -12.31 -9.30 15.89
C GLU A 117 -12.37 -10.48 16.87
N ASN A 118 -11.54 -10.41 17.92
CA ASN A 118 -11.58 -11.34 19.04
C ASN A 118 -12.73 -10.98 20.00
N GLU A 119 -12.84 -11.69 21.14
CA GLU A 119 -13.91 -11.44 22.13
C GLU A 119 -13.85 -10.05 22.78
N ASP A 120 -12.69 -9.42 22.76
CA ASP A 120 -12.43 -8.10 23.32
C ASP A 120 -12.62 -6.98 22.27
N GLY A 121 -12.88 -7.34 21.00
CA GLY A 121 -13.05 -6.41 19.88
C GLY A 121 -11.76 -6.04 19.17
N ASP A 122 -10.65 -6.71 19.48
CA ASP A 122 -9.35 -6.44 18.86
C ASP A 122 -9.13 -7.33 17.63
N ASN A 123 -8.39 -6.81 16.65
CA ASN A 123 -8.05 -7.56 15.44
C ASN A 123 -6.84 -8.46 15.71
N PRO A 124 -6.98 -9.81 15.68
CA PRO A 124 -5.90 -10.73 16.01
C PRO A 124 -4.76 -10.75 14.98
N PHE A 125 -4.93 -10.09 13.83
CA PHE A 125 -3.88 -9.94 12.82
C PHE A 125 -2.98 -8.74 13.08
N LEU A 126 -3.52 -7.67 13.69
CA LEU A 126 -2.75 -6.50 14.11
C LEU A 126 -2.11 -6.74 15.49
N ASP A 127 -2.84 -7.36 16.41
CA ASP A 127 -2.39 -7.63 17.78
C ASP A 127 -2.37 -9.14 18.04
N THR A 128 -1.28 -9.82 17.64
CA THR A 128 -1.18 -11.27 17.86
C THR A 128 -0.93 -11.57 19.33
N ALA A 129 -1.55 -12.63 19.86
CA ALA A 129 -1.40 -13.03 21.27
C ALA A 129 -0.03 -13.65 21.63
N VAL A 130 1.00 -13.46 20.79
CA VAL A 130 2.37 -13.94 20.96
C VAL A 130 3.21 -12.93 21.76
N GLY A 131 2.79 -11.67 21.77
CA GLY A 131 3.53 -10.57 22.39
C GLY A 131 3.51 -10.54 23.92
N GLY A 132 4.31 -9.62 24.46
CA GLY A 132 4.37 -9.33 25.88
C GLY A 132 3.28 -8.35 26.31
N ARG A 133 3.17 -8.06 27.62
CA ARG A 133 2.16 -7.10 28.12
C ARG A 133 2.31 -5.70 27.54
N ASP A 134 3.52 -5.34 27.10
CA ASP A 134 3.85 -3.99 26.66
C ASP A 134 3.73 -3.83 25.13
N TYR A 135 3.62 -4.93 24.38
CA TYR A 135 3.53 -4.91 22.91
C TYR A 135 3.03 -6.26 22.37
N GLN A 136 2.01 -6.23 21.52
CA GLN A 136 1.54 -7.37 20.74
C GLN A 136 1.98 -7.16 19.29
N PRO A 137 2.85 -8.02 18.73
CA PRO A 137 3.29 -7.86 17.35
C PRO A 137 2.18 -8.26 16.39
N SER A 138 2.18 -7.68 15.19
CA SER A 138 1.26 -8.08 14.12
C SER A 138 1.70 -9.37 13.44
N VAL A 139 0.82 -9.96 12.63
CA VAL A 139 1.17 -11.12 11.79
C VAL A 139 2.25 -10.79 10.76
N ALA A 140 2.34 -9.53 10.33
CA ALA A 140 3.36 -9.08 9.41
C ALA A 140 4.76 -9.01 10.05
N GLU A 141 4.82 -8.82 11.36
CA GLU A 141 6.08 -8.84 12.12
C GLU A 141 6.52 -10.25 12.49
N ILE A 142 5.59 -11.13 12.90
CA ILE A 142 5.94 -12.50 13.30
C ILE A 142 6.10 -13.46 12.11
N ASN A 143 5.51 -13.15 10.95
CA ASN A 143 5.62 -13.93 9.73
C ASN A 143 5.89 -13.04 8.49
N PRO A 144 7.13 -12.51 8.34
CA PRO A 144 7.52 -11.68 7.20
C PRO A 144 7.23 -12.29 5.81
N GLU A 145 7.28 -13.62 5.66
CA GLU A 145 6.97 -14.26 4.37
C GLU A 145 5.47 -14.20 4.02
N VAL A 146 4.60 -14.19 5.03
CA VAL A 146 3.17 -13.90 4.83
C VAL A 146 2.99 -12.45 4.40
N LEU A 147 3.69 -11.50 5.01
CA LEU A 147 3.64 -10.10 4.59
C LEU A 147 4.03 -9.92 3.11
N LYS A 148 5.07 -10.61 2.63
CA LYS A 148 5.47 -10.58 1.20
C LYS A 148 4.34 -11.04 0.29
N SER A 149 3.64 -12.09 0.67
CA SER A 149 2.44 -12.57 -0.01
C SER A 149 1.34 -11.50 -0.04
N LEU A 150 1.02 -10.90 1.12
CA LEU A 150 -0.02 -9.89 1.24
C LEU A 150 0.30 -8.61 0.46
N ALA A 151 1.56 -8.17 0.49
CA ALA A 151 2.05 -7.03 -0.28
C ALA A 151 1.99 -7.30 -1.79
N SER A 152 2.23 -8.55 -2.22
CA SER A 152 2.06 -8.96 -3.62
C SER A 152 0.58 -8.93 -4.04
N VAL A 153 -0.33 -9.36 -3.17
CA VAL A 153 -1.78 -9.22 -3.40
C VAL A 153 -2.17 -7.76 -3.50
N TYR A 154 -1.73 -6.92 -2.56
CA TYR A 154 -1.97 -5.48 -2.59
C TYR A 154 -1.48 -4.85 -3.90
N GLY A 155 -0.24 -5.14 -4.30
CA GLY A 155 0.37 -4.68 -5.55
C GLY A 155 -0.44 -5.07 -6.80
N ALA A 156 -0.93 -6.31 -6.85
CA ALA A 156 -1.71 -6.81 -7.98
C ALA A 156 -3.08 -6.11 -8.14
N TYR A 157 -3.65 -5.57 -7.06
CA TYR A 157 -4.96 -4.91 -7.07
C TYR A 157 -4.87 -3.39 -6.82
N LEU A 158 -3.69 -2.76 -6.95
CA LEU A 158 -3.54 -1.30 -6.76
C LEU A 158 -4.42 -0.47 -7.69
N ASP A 159 -4.62 -0.93 -8.91
CA ASP A 159 -5.46 -0.25 -9.89
C ASP A 159 -6.93 -0.26 -9.43
N ASP A 160 -7.39 -1.40 -8.92
CA ASP A 160 -8.73 -1.62 -8.41
C ASP A 160 -8.99 -0.85 -7.09
N ILE A 161 -8.02 -0.86 -6.17
CA ILE A 161 -8.15 -0.21 -4.85
C ILE A 161 -8.24 1.31 -4.96
N SER A 162 -7.79 1.89 -6.08
CA SER A 162 -7.97 3.32 -6.36
C SER A 162 -9.40 3.71 -6.77
N ILE A 163 -10.31 2.73 -6.88
CA ILE A 163 -11.73 2.94 -7.16
C ILE A 163 -12.46 3.32 -5.86
N ASP A 164 -13.10 4.49 -5.85
CA ASP A 164 -14.03 4.85 -4.78
C ASP A 164 -15.21 3.87 -4.75
N ALA A 165 -15.28 3.07 -3.69
CA ALA A 165 -16.26 2.01 -3.54
C ALA A 165 -16.91 2.05 -2.15
N ASN A 166 -18.23 2.19 -2.13
CA ASN A 166 -19.01 2.13 -0.89
C ASN A 166 -19.30 0.71 -0.42
N GLU A 167 -19.17 -0.26 -1.30
CA GLU A 167 -19.44 -1.66 -1.02
C GLU A 167 -18.18 -2.49 -1.28
N ARG A 168 -18.03 -3.60 -0.55
CA ARG A 168 -16.97 -4.61 -0.74
C ARG A 168 -17.28 -5.58 -1.89
N GLY A 169 -16.25 -6.13 -2.53
CA GLY A 169 -16.38 -7.34 -3.35
C GLY A 169 -15.60 -7.30 -4.67
N TYR A 170 -15.43 -8.46 -5.30
CA TYR A 170 -14.92 -8.55 -6.67
C TYR A 170 -16.09 -8.53 -7.66
N ARG A 171 -16.28 -7.39 -8.34
CA ARG A 171 -17.46 -7.12 -9.19
C ARG A 171 -17.10 -6.23 -10.36
N ALA A 172 -18.02 -6.10 -11.32
CA ALA A 172 -17.84 -5.17 -12.42
C ALA A 172 -17.66 -3.73 -11.91
N ALA A 173 -16.57 -3.09 -12.32
CA ALA A 173 -16.36 -1.66 -12.22
C ALA A 173 -17.56 -0.95 -12.87
N ALA A 174 -18.09 0.08 -12.20
CA ALA A 174 -19.30 0.76 -12.65
C ALA A 174 -19.10 1.34 -14.07
N GLY A 175 -20.18 1.37 -14.86
CA GLY A 175 -20.15 1.79 -16.27
C GLY A 175 -20.95 0.87 -17.19
N GLY A 176 -22.23 0.65 -16.88
CA GLY A 176 -23.18 0.06 -17.84
C GLY A 176 -23.41 0.99 -19.03
N ASP A 177 -23.95 0.44 -20.13
CA ASP A 177 -24.07 0.99 -21.49
C ASP A 177 -24.49 2.48 -21.69
N ASP A 178 -24.87 3.24 -20.65
CA ASP A 178 -25.41 4.60 -20.75
C ASP A 178 -24.64 5.72 -19.99
N ASP A 179 -23.62 5.42 -19.15
CA ASP A 179 -22.84 6.46 -18.43
C ASP A 179 -21.36 6.43 -18.88
N GLN A 180 -21.04 7.23 -19.91
CA GLN A 180 -19.67 7.36 -20.44
C GLN A 180 -18.74 8.24 -19.58
N ASP A 181 -19.24 8.86 -18.51
CA ASP A 181 -18.56 9.97 -17.84
C ASP A 181 -17.78 9.60 -16.56
N ASP A 182 -17.92 8.38 -16.04
CA ASP A 182 -17.25 7.93 -14.79
C ASP A 182 -16.27 6.77 -15.01
N LEU A 183 -15.42 6.86 -16.04
CA LEU A 183 -14.47 5.80 -16.36
C LEU A 183 -13.32 5.76 -15.33
N HIS A 184 -13.36 4.76 -14.46
CA HIS A 184 -12.25 4.29 -13.62
C HIS A 184 -10.92 4.32 -14.41
N LEU A 185 -9.85 4.90 -13.84
CA LEU A 185 -8.60 5.24 -14.56
C LEU A 185 -7.99 4.08 -15.35
N PHE A 186 -8.07 2.88 -14.76
CA PHE A 186 -7.37 1.68 -15.23
C PHE A 186 -8.31 0.56 -15.67
N HIS A 187 -9.64 0.77 -15.58
CA HIS A 187 -10.64 -0.22 -15.96
C HIS A 187 -11.59 0.30 -17.03
N ARG A 188 -12.03 -0.60 -17.91
CA ARG A 188 -13.17 -0.33 -18.80
C ARG A 188 -14.46 -0.67 -18.08
N GLY A 189 -15.55 0.01 -18.43
CA GLY A 189 -16.89 -0.31 -17.93
C GLY A 189 -17.21 -1.80 -18.12
N GLY A 190 -17.64 -2.45 -17.05
CA GLY A 190 -17.96 -3.88 -17.04
C GLY A 190 -16.77 -4.82 -16.79
N GLU A 191 -15.53 -4.33 -16.75
CA GLU A 191 -14.38 -5.13 -16.29
C GLU A 191 -14.52 -5.41 -14.78
N MET A 192 -14.15 -6.62 -14.36
CA MET A 192 -14.19 -6.99 -12.95
C MET A 192 -13.03 -6.33 -12.21
N ALA A 193 -13.32 -5.73 -11.07
CA ALA A 193 -12.38 -5.08 -10.19
C ALA A 193 -12.66 -5.43 -8.72
N LEU A 194 -11.63 -5.34 -7.88
CA LEU A 194 -11.73 -5.38 -6.43
C LEU A 194 -12.24 -4.04 -5.91
N HIS A 195 -13.47 -4.04 -5.41
CA HIS A 195 -14.04 -2.90 -4.69
C HIS A 195 -13.76 -3.06 -3.20
N LEU A 196 -13.04 -2.09 -2.64
CA LEU A 196 -12.62 -2.09 -1.25
C LEU A 196 -13.05 -0.79 -0.56
N PRO A 197 -13.91 -0.84 0.47
CA PRO A 197 -14.23 0.36 1.25
C PRO A 197 -12.99 0.96 1.91
N GLN A 198 -12.93 2.29 1.97
CA GLN A 198 -11.80 3.05 2.51
C GLN A 198 -11.31 2.55 3.88
N GLU A 199 -12.23 2.23 4.80
CA GLU A 199 -11.86 1.73 6.14
C GLU A 199 -11.15 0.37 6.09
N GLU A 200 -11.59 -0.53 5.20
CA GLU A 200 -10.92 -1.84 5.02
C GLU A 200 -9.56 -1.64 4.34
N HIS A 201 -9.45 -0.70 3.39
CA HIS A 201 -8.17 -0.35 2.77
C HIS A 201 -7.17 0.19 3.78
N GLU A 202 -7.60 1.11 4.65
CA GLU A 202 -6.79 1.67 5.75
C GLU A 202 -6.30 0.57 6.70
N LYS A 203 -7.18 -0.32 7.16
CA LYS A 203 -6.81 -1.43 8.07
C LYS A 203 -5.88 -2.43 7.39
N PHE A 204 -6.09 -2.71 6.10
CA PHE A 204 -5.20 -3.60 5.37
C PHE A 204 -3.81 -2.98 5.20
N LEU A 205 -3.75 -1.70 4.85
CA LEU A 205 -2.49 -0.96 4.81
C LEU A 205 -1.82 -0.89 6.18
N GLN A 206 -2.56 -0.71 7.27
CA GLN A 206 -2.00 -0.71 8.63
C GLN A 206 -1.28 -2.04 8.89
N LEU A 207 -1.93 -3.16 8.55
CA LEU A 207 -1.30 -4.47 8.67
C LEU A 207 -0.02 -4.57 7.83
N LEU A 208 -0.04 -4.13 6.58
CA LEU A 208 1.16 -4.17 5.72
C LEU A 208 2.29 -3.29 6.29
N LEU A 209 1.96 -2.12 6.83
CA LEU A 209 2.89 -1.12 7.34
C LEU A 209 3.40 -1.43 8.75
N SER A 210 2.79 -2.38 9.46
CA SER A 210 3.19 -2.77 10.83
C SER A 210 4.55 -3.45 10.92
N ASN A 211 5.15 -3.87 9.80
CA ASN A 211 6.55 -4.29 9.79
C ASN A 211 7.46 -3.11 9.39
N GLU A 212 8.21 -2.57 10.36
CA GLU A 212 9.08 -1.39 10.13
C GLU A 212 10.05 -1.58 8.95
N GLU A 213 10.59 -2.79 8.76
CA GLU A 213 11.55 -3.08 7.68
C GLU A 213 10.94 -2.91 6.28
N TYR A 214 9.67 -3.28 6.12
CA TYR A 214 8.98 -3.28 4.82
C TYR A 214 8.01 -2.11 4.64
N SER A 215 7.76 -1.34 5.70
CA SER A 215 6.84 -0.19 5.67
C SER A 215 7.25 0.85 4.62
N ALA A 216 8.53 1.23 4.54
CA ALA A 216 9.02 2.21 3.57
C ALA A 216 8.88 1.72 2.09
N PRO A 217 9.23 0.46 1.74
CA PRO A 217 8.87 -0.12 0.45
C PRO A 217 7.37 -0.04 0.12
N ILE A 218 6.48 -0.33 1.07
CA ILE A 218 5.02 -0.23 0.86
C ILE A 218 4.59 1.23 0.64
N VAL A 219 5.13 2.19 1.39
CA VAL A 219 4.88 3.61 1.14
C VAL A 219 5.33 3.99 -0.28
N SER A 220 6.50 3.53 -0.72
CA SER A 220 6.97 3.78 -2.09
C SER A 220 6.03 3.23 -3.16
N LEU A 221 5.33 2.12 -2.88
CA LEU A 221 4.35 1.53 -3.78
C LEU A 221 3.12 2.44 -3.93
N VAL A 222 2.61 3.01 -2.81
CA VAL A 222 1.51 3.98 -2.83
C VAL A 222 1.90 5.24 -3.61
N GLU A 223 3.10 5.77 -3.38
CA GLU A 223 3.64 6.93 -4.11
C GLU A 223 3.72 6.68 -5.62
N HIS A 224 4.20 5.51 -6.03
CA HIS A 224 4.22 5.13 -7.44
C HIS A 224 2.81 5.08 -8.03
N GLN A 225 1.82 4.60 -7.27
CA GLN A 225 0.43 4.55 -7.73
C GLN A 225 -0.18 5.95 -7.85
N GLU A 226 0.06 6.85 -6.90
CA GLU A 226 -0.35 8.27 -6.99
C GLU A 226 0.18 8.90 -8.29
N ARG A 227 1.45 8.67 -8.62
CA ARG A 227 2.06 9.17 -9.87
C ARG A 227 1.44 8.57 -11.12
N ARG A 228 1.08 7.29 -11.09
CA ARG A 228 0.38 6.65 -12.22
C ARG A 228 -0.99 7.26 -12.44
N ILE A 229 -1.73 7.49 -11.37
CA ILE A 229 -3.04 8.14 -11.40
C ILE A 229 -2.91 9.54 -11.99
N LEU A 230 -1.96 10.33 -11.50
CA LEU A 230 -1.65 11.65 -12.04
C LEU A 230 -1.29 11.60 -13.53
N ASN A 231 -0.39 10.71 -13.93
CA ASN A 231 0.02 10.58 -15.33
C ASN A 231 -1.16 10.22 -16.24
N ALA A 232 -2.00 9.27 -15.81
CA ALA A 232 -3.20 8.88 -16.54
C ALA A 232 -4.21 10.03 -16.64
N HIS A 233 -4.36 10.84 -15.58
CA HIS A 233 -5.18 12.06 -15.58
C HIS A 233 -4.66 13.11 -16.56
N LEU A 234 -3.34 13.35 -16.59
CA LEU A 234 -2.72 14.30 -17.50
C LEU A 234 -2.71 13.83 -18.96
N ASP A 235 -2.84 12.52 -19.22
CA ASP A 235 -2.82 11.95 -20.58
C ASP A 235 -4.18 11.84 -21.25
N LYS A 236 -5.27 11.77 -20.47
CA LYS A 236 -6.62 11.51 -21.00
C LYS A 236 -7.49 12.73 -20.88
N ASP A 237 -7.91 13.27 -22.02
CA ASP A 237 -8.82 14.43 -22.08
C ASP A 237 -10.28 14.11 -21.71
N THR A 238 -10.60 12.83 -21.48
CA THR A 238 -11.98 12.33 -21.29
C THR A 238 -12.23 11.75 -19.91
N LEU A 239 -11.27 11.81 -18.99
CA LEU A 239 -11.52 11.38 -17.61
C LEU A 239 -12.35 12.45 -16.91
N GLY A 240 -13.29 12.03 -16.07
CA GLY A 240 -13.98 12.94 -15.18
C GLY A 240 -12.97 13.69 -14.30
N ASP A 241 -13.18 14.99 -14.12
CA ASP A 241 -12.25 15.90 -13.42
C ASP A 241 -11.84 15.39 -12.03
N LYS A 242 -12.74 14.66 -11.35
CA LYS A 242 -12.53 14.15 -10.01
C LYS A 242 -11.68 12.89 -9.94
N VAL A 243 -11.59 12.09 -11.01
CA VAL A 243 -11.04 10.73 -10.93
C VAL A 243 -9.54 10.74 -10.63
N GLY A 244 -8.78 11.69 -11.18
CA GLY A 244 -7.35 11.82 -10.92
C GLY A 244 -7.04 12.25 -9.48
N GLY A 245 -7.35 13.51 -9.16
CA GLY A 245 -6.99 14.11 -7.86
C GLY A 245 -7.61 13.39 -6.67
N ALA A 246 -8.90 13.02 -6.75
CA ALA A 246 -9.58 12.37 -5.62
C ALA A 246 -9.07 10.94 -5.38
N GLY A 247 -8.86 10.16 -6.45
CA GLY A 247 -8.33 8.79 -6.30
C GLY A 247 -6.92 8.76 -5.70
N ALA A 248 -6.04 9.68 -6.13
CA ALA A 248 -4.72 9.83 -5.52
C ALA A 248 -4.81 10.28 -4.05
N ALA A 249 -5.74 11.19 -3.73
CA ALA A 249 -5.96 11.62 -2.35
C ALA A 249 -6.48 10.49 -1.44
N ASP A 250 -7.38 9.63 -1.92
CA ASP A 250 -7.92 8.51 -1.14
C ASP A 250 -6.83 7.49 -0.80
N LEU A 251 -5.96 7.16 -1.77
CA LEU A 251 -4.78 6.31 -1.53
C LEU A 251 -3.83 6.95 -0.50
N ARG A 252 -3.54 8.24 -0.66
CA ARG A 252 -2.67 8.99 0.25
C ARG A 252 -3.23 9.02 1.66
N SER A 253 -4.51 9.34 1.79
CA SER A 253 -5.22 9.40 3.07
C SER A 253 -5.21 8.03 3.73
N ALA A 254 -5.46 6.95 2.97
CA ALA A 254 -5.44 5.60 3.52
C ALA A 254 -4.07 5.25 4.12
N MET A 255 -2.99 5.53 3.37
CA MET A 255 -1.62 5.29 3.82
C MET A 255 -1.24 6.14 5.03
N SER A 256 -1.54 7.44 5.00
CA SER A 256 -1.31 8.34 6.13
C SER A 256 -2.05 7.86 7.37
N ASN A 257 -3.35 7.58 7.26
CA ASN A 257 -4.18 7.11 8.37
C ASN A 257 -3.68 5.78 8.93
N ALA A 258 -3.27 4.84 8.06
CA ALA A 258 -2.70 3.57 8.44
C ALA A 258 -1.37 3.70 9.21
N LEU A 259 -0.45 4.55 8.74
CA LEU A 259 0.81 4.85 9.46
C LEU A 259 0.53 5.48 10.83
N ILE A 260 -0.41 6.43 10.87
CA ILE A 260 -0.80 7.09 12.12
C ILE A 260 -1.33 6.06 13.11
N ALA A 261 -2.27 5.22 12.68
CA ALA A 261 -2.87 4.18 13.51
C ALA A 261 -1.81 3.20 14.04
N GLU A 262 -0.95 2.67 13.16
CA GLU A 262 0.13 1.75 13.54
C GLU A 262 1.06 2.34 14.60
N TYR A 263 1.57 3.55 14.37
CA TYR A 263 2.52 4.14 15.30
C TYR A 263 1.86 4.65 16.59
N MET A 264 0.57 4.99 16.57
CA MET A 264 -0.19 5.27 17.79
C MET A 264 -0.44 4.00 18.61
N ASP A 265 -0.66 2.85 17.97
CA ASP A 265 -0.83 1.56 18.66
C ASP A 265 0.51 1.09 19.26
N ARG A 266 1.63 1.31 18.55
CA ARG A 266 2.98 0.94 18.97
C ARG A 266 3.58 1.84 20.05
N HIS A 267 3.24 3.13 20.06
CA HIS A 267 3.88 4.12 20.92
C HIS A 267 2.88 4.88 21.77
N ASP A 268 3.17 4.94 23.08
CA ASP A 268 2.44 5.75 24.06
C ASP A 268 2.63 7.27 23.88
N ASP A 269 3.45 7.70 22.91
CA ASP A 269 3.86 9.08 22.67
C ASP A 269 3.59 9.51 21.22
N VAL A 270 2.70 10.49 21.08
CA VAL A 270 2.25 11.03 19.78
C VAL A 270 3.40 11.66 18.99
N GLU A 271 4.35 12.32 19.67
CA GLU A 271 5.48 12.96 18.99
C GLU A 271 6.40 11.92 18.36
N THR A 272 6.74 10.86 19.10
CA THR A 272 7.51 9.71 18.61
C THR A 272 6.79 9.00 17.46
N ALA A 273 5.48 8.75 17.61
CA ALA A 273 4.68 8.12 16.56
C ALA A 273 4.71 8.92 15.25
N ARG A 274 4.61 10.25 15.37
CA ARG A 274 4.66 11.17 14.23
C ARG A 274 6.05 11.23 13.59
N GLU A 275 7.11 11.30 14.38
CA GLU A 275 8.49 11.28 13.87
C GLU A 275 8.74 9.99 13.06
N LYS A 276 8.29 8.84 13.58
CA LYS A 276 8.43 7.55 12.90
C LYS A 276 7.60 7.43 11.62
N ALA A 277 6.34 7.83 11.65
CA ALA A 277 5.49 7.85 10.46
C ALA A 277 6.10 8.74 9.37
N ASN A 278 6.56 9.95 9.72
CA ASN A 278 7.24 10.84 8.77
C ASN A 278 8.54 10.22 8.22
N GLN A 279 9.31 9.51 9.05
CA GLN A 279 10.52 8.81 8.61
C GLN A 279 10.22 7.75 7.55
N MET A 280 9.15 6.98 7.73
CA MET A 280 8.77 5.95 6.75
C MET A 280 8.32 6.56 5.44
N VAL A 281 7.53 7.64 5.48
CA VAL A 281 7.13 8.37 4.27
C VAL A 281 8.35 8.94 3.54
N GLN A 282 9.26 9.60 4.25
CA GLN A 282 10.48 10.15 3.65
C GLN A 282 11.35 9.04 3.01
N THR A 283 11.46 7.89 3.68
CA THR A 283 12.24 6.75 3.16
C THR A 283 11.58 6.17 1.90
N GLY A 284 10.24 6.01 1.91
CA GLY A 284 9.47 5.60 0.74
C GLY A 284 9.65 6.55 -0.45
N TYR A 285 9.62 7.85 -0.22
CA TYR A 285 9.92 8.85 -1.26
C TYR A 285 11.30 8.70 -1.87
N ASN A 286 12.31 8.54 -1.02
CA ASN A 286 13.68 8.41 -1.50
C ASN A 286 13.84 7.14 -2.33
N ILE A 287 13.08 6.07 -2.02
CA ILE A 287 13.02 4.87 -2.85
C ILE A 287 12.50 5.18 -4.25
N VAL A 288 11.41 5.94 -4.35
CA VAL A 288 10.82 6.33 -5.64
C VAL A 288 11.78 7.20 -6.46
N ILE A 289 12.45 8.18 -5.85
CA ILE A 289 13.42 9.02 -6.57
C ILE A 289 14.58 8.18 -7.11
N ALA A 290 15.10 7.26 -6.31
CA ALA A 290 16.18 6.39 -6.76
C ALA A 290 15.74 5.45 -7.90
N SER A 291 14.49 4.98 -7.90
CA SER A 291 13.96 4.11 -8.97
C SER A 291 13.66 4.86 -10.27
N THR A 292 13.20 6.12 -10.21
CA THR A 292 12.95 6.94 -11.42
C THR A 292 14.24 7.30 -12.15
N VAL A 293 15.31 7.65 -11.41
CA VAL A 293 16.64 7.92 -12.01
C VAL A 293 17.17 6.70 -12.78
N GLN A 294 16.89 5.47 -12.32
CA GLN A 294 17.31 4.24 -13.00
C GLN A 294 16.49 3.90 -14.25
N SER A 295 15.22 4.29 -14.29
CA SER A 295 14.28 3.88 -15.34
C SER A 295 14.21 4.84 -16.53
N ALA A 296 14.91 5.97 -16.48
CA ALA A 296 15.13 6.90 -17.59
C ALA A 296 15.80 6.20 -18.79
N GLY A 297 15.01 5.46 -19.57
CA GLY A 297 15.46 4.63 -20.69
C GLY A 297 14.68 3.31 -20.89
N SER A 298 13.91 2.85 -19.91
CA SER A 298 13.15 1.58 -20.00
C SER A 298 11.67 1.82 -20.34
N LYS A 299 11.08 0.95 -21.17
CA LYS A 299 9.66 1.04 -21.58
C LYS A 299 8.68 0.33 -20.62
N ALA A 300 9.11 -0.01 -19.40
CA ALA A 300 8.25 -0.70 -18.46
C ALA A 300 7.17 0.25 -17.92
N THR A 301 5.96 -0.26 -17.66
CA THR A 301 4.90 0.52 -17.03
C THR A 301 5.28 0.82 -15.58
N PRO A 302 4.95 2.00 -15.03
CA PRO A 302 5.36 2.34 -13.66
C PRO A 302 4.84 1.36 -12.59
N ALA A 303 3.73 0.64 -12.86
CA ALA A 303 3.17 -0.40 -11.99
C ALA A 303 4.11 -1.59 -11.84
N GLY A 304 4.56 -2.11 -12.98
CA GLY A 304 5.47 -3.26 -13.03
C GLY A 304 6.81 -2.91 -12.40
N ILE A 305 7.29 -1.68 -12.59
CA ILE A 305 8.52 -1.19 -11.94
C ILE A 305 8.34 -1.11 -10.42
N ALA A 306 7.20 -0.62 -9.93
CA ALA A 306 6.94 -0.47 -8.50
C ALA A 306 6.82 -1.81 -7.78
N VAL A 307 6.06 -2.78 -8.34
CA VAL A 307 5.93 -4.12 -7.77
C VAL A 307 7.26 -4.88 -7.84
N GLU A 308 8.00 -4.80 -8.95
CA GLU A 308 9.32 -5.42 -9.06
C GLU A 308 10.33 -4.81 -8.08
N THR A 309 10.28 -3.49 -7.89
CA THR A 309 11.13 -2.79 -6.91
C THR A 309 10.76 -3.17 -5.49
N LEU A 310 9.47 -3.25 -5.16
CA LEU A 310 8.97 -3.73 -3.88
C LEU A 310 9.45 -5.15 -3.60
N LEU A 311 9.20 -6.10 -4.51
CA LEU A 311 9.62 -7.50 -4.33
C LEU A 311 11.12 -7.61 -4.09
N ARG A 312 11.93 -6.85 -4.83
CA ARG A 312 13.38 -6.79 -4.60
C ARG A 312 13.75 -6.20 -3.25
N LEU A 313 13.11 -5.11 -2.83
CA LEU A 313 13.32 -4.51 -1.51
C LEU A 313 12.79 -5.40 -0.38
N MET A 314 11.93 -6.37 -0.69
CA MET A 314 11.49 -7.37 0.27
C MET A 314 12.43 -8.58 0.36
N GLU A 315 13.28 -8.79 -0.65
CA GLU A 315 14.29 -9.87 -0.68
C GLU A 315 15.62 -9.48 0.01
N GLN A 316 15.88 -8.18 0.18
CA GLN A 316 17.10 -7.67 0.81
C GLN A 316 16.82 -6.37 1.58
N PRO A 317 17.58 -6.07 2.64
CA PRO A 317 17.45 -4.81 3.35
C PRO A 317 17.54 -3.61 2.41
N VAL A 318 16.71 -2.58 2.63
CA VAL A 318 16.68 -1.36 1.79
C VAL A 318 18.07 -0.79 1.57
N LYS A 319 18.90 -0.76 2.62
CA LYS A 319 20.28 -0.28 2.52
C LYS A 319 21.13 -1.11 1.57
N ASP A 320 21.03 -2.44 1.65
CA ASP A 320 21.81 -3.35 0.82
C ASP A 320 21.36 -3.26 -0.65
N TYR A 321 20.06 -3.11 -0.91
CA TYR A 321 19.53 -2.83 -2.26
C TYR A 321 20.19 -1.59 -2.90
N TYR A 322 20.42 -0.55 -2.11
CA TYR A 322 21.06 0.67 -2.58
C TYR A 322 22.58 0.55 -2.66
N ASP A 323 23.23 -0.04 -1.67
CA ASP A 323 24.69 -0.23 -1.64
C ASP A 323 25.15 -1.16 -2.78
N ASP A 324 24.39 -2.22 -3.12
CA ASP A 324 24.71 -3.16 -4.21
C ASP A 324 24.48 -2.57 -5.62
N LYS A 325 23.55 -1.62 -5.77
CA LYS A 325 23.28 -0.95 -7.06
C LYS A 325 24.03 0.37 -7.25
N TYR A 326 24.44 1.01 -6.16
CA TYR A 326 25.21 2.25 -6.14
C TYR A 326 26.41 2.08 -5.22
N GLU A 327 27.56 1.72 -5.80
CA GLU A 327 28.84 2.00 -5.15
C GLU A 327 28.96 3.54 -4.95
N GLU A 328 28.57 4.01 -3.75
CA GLU A 328 28.86 5.32 -3.10
C GLU A 328 27.88 6.52 -3.16
N SER A 329 26.71 6.55 -3.82
CA SER A 329 26.06 7.88 -4.09
C SER A 329 24.72 8.26 -3.42
N ILE A 330 23.94 7.40 -2.78
CA ILE A 330 22.65 7.80 -2.17
C ILE A 330 22.78 7.94 -0.65
N GLY A 331 23.35 9.05 -0.20
CA GLY A 331 23.33 9.41 1.21
C GLY A 331 21.93 9.89 1.58
N PHE A 332 21.09 9.05 2.18
CA PHE A 332 19.78 9.50 2.66
C PHE A 332 19.96 10.58 3.74
N THR A 333 19.75 11.85 3.37
CA THR A 333 19.72 12.94 4.34
C THR A 333 18.38 12.90 5.04
N TYR A 334 18.35 12.29 6.23
CA TYR A 334 17.19 12.35 7.11
C TYR A 334 16.99 13.80 7.58
N ILE A 335 15.78 14.35 7.38
CA ILE A 335 15.46 15.71 7.80
C ILE A 335 14.58 15.60 9.03
N LYS A 336 15.10 16.09 10.17
CA LYS A 336 14.56 15.80 11.50
C LYS A 336 13.25 16.54 11.83
N ASP A 337 12.89 17.58 11.09
CA ASP A 337 11.77 18.49 11.40
C ASP A 337 10.67 18.47 10.32
N MET A 338 10.10 17.30 10.00
CA MET A 338 9.18 17.15 8.85
C MET A 338 7.74 16.83 9.22
N ASP A 339 7.02 17.79 9.78
CA ASP A 339 5.55 17.71 9.89
C ASP A 339 4.82 17.75 8.52
N GLU A 340 5.56 17.90 7.42
CA GLU A 340 5.01 18.11 6.08
C GLU A 340 4.58 16.84 5.36
N HIS A 341 5.25 15.71 5.60
CA HIS A 341 5.03 14.49 4.80
C HIS A 341 3.68 13.81 5.03
N LEU A 342 3.14 13.90 6.24
CA LEU A 342 1.76 13.47 6.54
C LEU A 342 0.69 14.51 6.12
N LEU A 343 1.09 15.56 5.40
CA LEU A 343 0.21 16.57 4.81
C LEU A 343 -0.74 17.23 5.84
N ASN A 344 -0.21 17.54 7.03
CA ASN A 344 -1.01 17.94 8.20
C ASN A 344 -1.66 19.34 8.10
N ASN A 345 -1.51 20.06 6.98
CA ASN A 345 -2.17 21.35 6.76
C ASN A 345 -2.42 21.60 5.25
N PRO A 346 -3.33 22.52 4.89
CA PRO A 346 -3.65 22.81 3.49
C PRO A 346 -2.47 23.21 2.60
N SER A 347 -1.46 23.90 3.15
CA SER A 347 -0.25 24.25 2.40
C SER A 347 0.52 23.00 2.02
N ASN A 348 0.76 22.09 2.98
CA ASN A 348 1.51 20.86 2.74
C ASN A 348 0.81 19.96 1.72
N ILE A 349 -0.53 19.87 1.78
CA ILE A 349 -1.34 19.11 0.83
C ILE A 349 -1.15 19.65 -0.60
N ARG A 350 -1.29 20.97 -0.76
CA ARG A 350 -1.10 21.63 -2.06
C ARG A 350 0.34 21.50 -2.56
N ASP A 351 1.30 21.65 -1.67
CA ASP A 351 2.73 21.55 -1.96
C ASP A 351 3.10 20.15 -2.49
N HIS A 352 2.60 19.09 -1.85
CA HIS A 352 2.72 17.71 -2.32
C HIS A 352 2.16 17.54 -3.73
N ALA A 353 0.91 17.96 -3.95
CA ALA A 353 0.28 17.81 -5.26
C ALA A 353 1.05 18.57 -6.36
N ASN A 354 1.57 19.77 -6.06
CA ASN A 354 2.41 20.54 -6.98
C ASN A 354 3.73 19.84 -7.29
N LEU A 355 4.39 19.27 -6.28
CA LEU A 355 5.64 18.51 -6.46
C LEU A 355 5.42 17.27 -7.33
N GLN A 356 4.32 16.55 -7.14
CA GLN A 356 3.98 15.38 -7.96
C GLN A 356 3.74 15.78 -9.43
N VAL A 357 3.03 16.89 -9.69
CA VAL A 357 2.85 17.44 -11.04
C VAL A 357 4.19 17.79 -11.68
N LEU A 358 5.04 18.53 -10.96
CA LEU A 358 6.35 18.92 -11.48
C LEU A 358 7.24 17.70 -11.79
N GLN A 359 7.25 16.70 -10.90
CA GLN A 359 7.98 15.46 -11.10
C GLN A 359 7.46 14.69 -12.31
N SER A 360 6.15 14.55 -12.46
CA SER A 360 5.51 13.94 -13.63
C SER A 360 5.96 14.63 -14.93
N MET A 361 5.92 15.96 -14.97
CA MET A 361 6.34 16.71 -16.15
C MET A 361 7.81 16.52 -16.49
N TRP A 362 8.68 16.46 -15.48
CA TRP A 362 10.10 16.18 -15.67
C TRP A 362 10.33 14.76 -16.18
N ASP A 363 9.72 13.75 -15.56
CA ASP A 363 9.83 12.32 -15.94
C ASP A 363 9.35 12.09 -17.38
N ARG A 364 8.38 12.88 -17.84
CA ARG A 364 7.83 12.84 -19.20
C ARG A 364 8.65 13.62 -20.22
N GLY A 365 9.72 14.30 -19.80
CA GLY A 365 10.54 15.16 -20.65
C GLY A 365 9.82 16.41 -21.14
N MET A 366 8.75 16.83 -20.45
CA MET A 366 8.04 18.08 -20.75
C MET A 366 8.81 19.30 -20.23
N VAL A 367 9.62 19.10 -19.20
CA VAL A 367 10.59 20.08 -18.68
C VAL A 367 11.96 19.45 -18.65
N ASP A 368 12.97 20.15 -19.16
CA ASP A 368 14.35 19.72 -19.05
C ASP A 368 15.01 20.23 -17.75
N GLU A 369 16.13 19.61 -17.40
CA GLU A 369 16.89 19.95 -16.20
C GLU A 369 17.36 21.42 -16.21
N GLU A 370 17.74 21.96 -17.37
CA GLU A 370 18.18 23.35 -17.53
C GLU A 370 17.06 24.33 -17.15
N THR A 371 15.84 24.08 -17.61
CA THR A 371 14.67 24.89 -17.26
C THR A 371 14.37 24.81 -15.76
N LEU A 372 14.46 23.62 -15.16
CA LEU A 372 14.24 23.46 -13.71
C LEU A 372 15.34 24.16 -12.89
N GLU A 373 16.59 24.13 -13.35
CA GLU A 373 17.69 24.86 -12.73
C GLU A 373 17.49 26.38 -12.82
N ASP A 374 17.16 26.90 -13.99
CA ASP A 374 16.95 28.34 -14.24
C ASP A 374 15.81 28.90 -13.39
N LYS A 375 14.77 28.09 -13.15
CA LYS A 375 13.65 28.43 -12.28
C LYS A 375 13.98 28.21 -10.78
N GLY A 376 15.15 27.65 -10.48
CA GLY A 376 15.60 27.36 -9.12
C GLY A 376 14.71 26.34 -8.42
N LEU A 377 14.23 25.34 -9.15
CA LEU A 377 13.36 24.26 -8.64
C LEU A 377 14.15 23.01 -8.24
N LEU A 378 15.40 22.88 -8.70
CA LEU A 378 16.29 21.78 -8.31
C LEU A 378 17.06 22.10 -7.03
N ILE A 379 17.31 21.07 -6.23
CA ILE A 379 18.24 21.10 -5.10
C ILE A 379 19.48 20.27 -5.42
N ARG A 380 20.60 20.59 -4.76
CA ARG A 380 21.84 19.83 -4.89
C ARG A 380 21.89 18.71 -3.85
N HIS A 381 22.24 17.51 -4.31
CA HIS A 381 22.47 16.35 -3.46
C HIS A 381 23.78 15.68 -3.86
N GLY A 382 24.85 15.92 -3.09
CA GLY A 382 26.20 15.55 -3.52
C GLY A 382 26.59 16.32 -4.80
N ASP A 383 27.02 15.57 -5.81
CA ASP A 383 27.34 16.09 -7.15
C ASP A 383 26.13 16.09 -8.10
N GLU A 384 24.98 15.54 -7.67
CA GLU A 384 23.77 15.42 -8.48
C GLU A 384 22.74 16.53 -8.16
N ARG A 385 21.81 16.73 -9.09
CA ARG A 385 20.65 17.60 -8.91
C ARG A 385 19.38 16.78 -8.98
N ARG A 386 18.44 17.11 -8.11
CA ARG A 386 17.12 16.49 -8.08
C ARG A 386 16.04 17.48 -7.71
N LEU A 387 14.79 17.15 -8.03
CA LEU A 387 13.66 17.78 -7.38
C LEU A 387 13.65 17.41 -5.89
N PRO A 388 13.16 18.31 -5.03
CA PRO A 388 13.04 18.00 -3.63
C PRO A 388 11.90 17.01 -3.35
N THR A 389 11.99 16.31 -2.23
CA THR A 389 10.93 15.42 -1.72
C THR A 389 9.86 16.17 -0.92
N SER A 390 10.18 17.39 -0.47
CA SER A 390 9.28 18.27 0.29
C SER A 390 9.66 19.73 0.08
N THR A 391 8.78 20.64 0.49
CA THR A 391 9.06 22.07 0.31
C THR A 391 10.04 22.61 1.34
N VAL A 392 10.26 21.91 2.47
CA VAL A 392 11.38 22.20 3.41
C VAL A 392 12.76 22.09 2.75
N GLU A 393 12.95 21.15 1.83
CA GLU A 393 14.26 20.95 1.17
C GLU A 393 14.65 22.15 0.29
N TRP A 394 13.68 22.95 -0.11
CA TRP A 394 13.95 24.27 -0.65
C TRP A 394 14.31 25.23 0.49
N ASP A 395 15.57 25.67 0.51
CA ASP A 395 16.13 26.57 1.52
C ASP A 395 15.13 27.66 1.97
N SER A 396 14.94 27.78 3.29
CA SER A 396 13.93 28.55 4.07
C SER A 396 13.67 30.03 3.69
N ALA A 397 14.27 30.56 2.63
CA ALA A 397 13.80 31.74 1.91
C ALA A 397 12.51 31.48 1.07
N ALA A 398 11.83 30.36 1.34
CA ALA A 398 10.70 29.73 0.67
C ALA A 398 9.40 30.55 0.64
N THR A 399 9.42 31.65 -0.10
CA THR A 399 8.19 32.28 -0.62
C THR A 399 8.17 32.15 -2.14
N GLY A 400 7.15 31.48 -2.67
CA GLY A 400 6.87 31.46 -4.12
C GLY A 400 7.35 30.24 -4.92
N TYR A 401 7.70 29.10 -4.31
CA TYR A 401 7.96 27.87 -5.10
C TYR A 401 6.70 27.37 -5.80
N VAL A 402 5.59 27.23 -5.08
CA VAL A 402 4.28 26.92 -5.68
C VAL A 402 3.96 27.88 -6.82
N SER A 403 4.17 29.18 -6.61
CA SER A 403 3.96 30.18 -7.68
C SER A 403 4.88 29.96 -8.88
N ARG A 404 6.12 29.49 -8.68
CA ARG A 404 7.05 29.16 -9.79
C ARG A 404 6.64 27.88 -10.50
N VAL A 405 6.17 26.87 -9.77
CA VAL A 405 5.62 25.62 -10.33
C VAL A 405 4.37 25.93 -11.14
N ASP A 406 3.39 26.64 -10.55
CA ASP A 406 2.18 27.11 -11.22
C ASP A 406 2.52 27.93 -12.49
N THR A 407 3.53 28.81 -12.42
CA THR A 407 3.96 29.60 -13.58
C THR A 407 4.57 28.71 -14.66
N LEU A 408 5.47 27.79 -14.30
CA LEU A 408 6.12 26.88 -15.23
C LEU A 408 5.11 25.98 -15.94
N ILE A 409 4.17 25.41 -15.18
CA ILE A 409 3.09 24.56 -15.71
C ILE A 409 2.31 25.31 -16.80
N ASN A 410 1.88 26.54 -16.51
CA ASN A 410 1.10 27.36 -17.44
C ASN A 410 1.92 27.88 -18.64
N GLU A 411 3.23 28.06 -18.49
CA GLU A 411 4.13 28.49 -19.57
C GLU A 411 4.34 27.40 -20.63
N ILE A 412 4.31 26.13 -20.24
CA ILE A 412 4.58 24.99 -21.12
C ILE A 412 3.36 24.67 -21.99
N ASP A 413 2.22 24.48 -21.35
CA ASP A 413 0.96 24.16 -22.01
C ASP A 413 -0.22 24.62 -21.12
N PRO A 414 -0.98 25.64 -21.55
CA PRO A 414 -2.14 26.12 -20.80
C PRO A 414 -3.19 25.03 -20.53
N GLU A 415 -3.43 24.10 -21.47
CA GLU A 415 -4.43 23.03 -21.28
C GLU A 415 -3.94 21.99 -20.27
N LEU A 416 -2.64 21.71 -20.25
CA LEU A 416 -2.02 20.93 -19.18
C LEU A 416 -2.13 21.65 -17.83
N GLY A 417 -1.95 22.96 -17.82
CA GLY A 417 -2.07 23.77 -16.62
C GLY A 417 -3.47 23.75 -16.02
N ASP A 418 -4.50 23.80 -16.85
CA ASP A 418 -5.89 23.63 -16.39
C ASP A 418 -6.10 22.23 -15.79
N ARG A 419 -5.61 21.17 -16.44
CA ARG A 419 -5.72 19.79 -15.91
C ARG A 419 -4.96 19.58 -14.61
N ALA A 420 -3.75 20.14 -14.51
CA ALA A 420 -2.93 20.10 -13.30
C ALA A 420 -3.61 20.86 -12.16
N ALA A 421 -4.18 22.03 -12.44
CA ALA A 421 -4.92 22.80 -11.46
C ALA A 421 -6.16 22.04 -10.95
N THR A 422 -6.92 21.41 -11.85
CA THR A 422 -8.05 20.54 -11.51
C THR A 422 -7.60 19.35 -10.64
N TYR A 423 -6.50 18.68 -11.00
CA TYR A 423 -5.92 17.61 -10.18
C TYR A 423 -5.58 18.10 -8.76
N ILE A 424 -4.81 19.20 -8.65
CA ILE A 424 -4.38 19.76 -7.37
C ILE A 424 -5.58 20.14 -6.51
N GLN A 425 -6.59 20.78 -7.10
CA GLN A 425 -7.81 21.18 -6.40
C GLN A 425 -8.54 19.96 -5.83
N HIS A 426 -8.82 18.95 -6.65
CA HIS A 426 -9.56 17.77 -6.19
C HIS A 426 -8.76 16.91 -5.23
N PHE A 427 -7.44 16.81 -5.40
CA PHE A 427 -6.57 16.16 -4.43
C PHE A 427 -6.69 16.85 -3.07
N GLN A 428 -6.60 18.18 -3.04
CA GLN A 428 -6.70 18.94 -1.80
C GLN A 428 -8.08 18.79 -1.14
N GLU A 429 -9.16 19.03 -1.90
CA GLU A 429 -10.53 18.95 -1.40
C GLU A 429 -10.84 17.56 -0.82
N ARG A 430 -10.35 16.49 -1.47
CA ARG A 430 -10.60 15.12 -1.04
C ARG A 430 -9.73 14.72 0.15
N TYR A 431 -8.44 15.04 0.14
CA TYR A 431 -7.55 14.73 1.25
C TYR A 431 -8.01 15.42 2.54
N GLU A 432 -8.47 16.68 2.46
CA GLU A 432 -9.02 17.40 3.63
C GLU A 432 -10.29 16.73 4.20
N GLN A 433 -11.04 15.96 3.41
CA GLN A 433 -12.20 15.19 3.88
C GLN A 433 -11.82 13.84 4.50
N GLY A 434 -10.76 13.20 3.98
CA GLY A 434 -10.29 11.87 4.40
C GLY A 434 -9.20 11.87 5.47
N ALA A 435 -8.55 13.02 5.72
CA ALA A 435 -7.52 13.14 6.75
C ALA A 435 -8.09 12.80 8.12
N ALA A 436 -7.40 11.91 8.86
CA ALA A 436 -7.78 11.56 10.22
C ALA A 436 -7.99 12.82 11.07
N PRO A 437 -9.05 12.87 11.90
CA PRO A 437 -9.21 13.94 12.88
C PRO A 437 -7.96 14.00 13.76
N GLU A 438 -7.52 15.22 14.07
CA GLU A 438 -6.32 15.59 14.86
C GLU A 438 -5.81 14.48 15.78
N TRP A 439 -4.47 14.25 15.80
CA TRP A 439 -3.69 13.31 16.64
C TRP A 439 -3.96 13.37 18.17
N GLY A 440 -5.22 13.18 18.57
CA GLY A 440 -5.80 13.62 19.82
C GLY A 440 -7.09 12.86 20.13
N GLY A 441 -7.09 11.54 19.92
CA GLY A 441 -8.16 10.62 20.31
C GLY A 441 -7.66 9.61 21.35
N LYS A 442 -8.50 9.33 22.37
CA LYS A 442 -8.15 8.62 23.62
C LYS A 442 -7.47 7.26 23.43
N LYS A 443 -6.48 6.99 24.30
CA LYS A 443 -5.90 5.67 24.58
C LYS A 443 -6.94 4.54 24.50
N LYS A 444 -6.68 3.52 23.69
CA LYS A 444 -7.20 2.17 23.95
C LYS A 444 -6.41 1.60 25.14
N HIS A 445 -7.11 0.96 26.06
CA HIS A 445 -6.61 0.48 27.35
C HIS A 445 -6.58 -1.04 27.39
#